data_AF-V5FIC0-F1
#
_entry.id   AF-V5FIC0-F1
#
_cell.length_a   1.000
_cell.length_b   1.000
_cell.length_c   1.000
_cell.angle_alpha   90.00
_cell.angle_beta   90.00
_cell.angle_gamma   90.00
#
_symmetry.space_group_name_H-M   'P 1'
#
loop_
_entity.id
_entity.type
_entity.pdbx_description
1 polymer ?
#
loop_
_entity_poly.entity_id
_entity_poly.type
_entity_poly.pdbx_seq_one_letter_code
_entity_poly.pdbx_strand_id
1 'polypeptide(L)'
;MASSQNVDNVTVYEASQLDNQVSRQFLDCLKKTGIEYNFYVDEGGVTVVVPAERREIDFDGKDQELLKCIIAINDRMNVAAESTVEDDDKHKNAISSNSLTHEWLEEQGASGKSVVGTRPARTVLSSRFSGIASSSISGQELQNK
;
A
#
# COMPACT_ATOMS: atom_id res chain seq x y z
N MET A 1 34.68 0.85 24.15
CA MET A 1 33.86 1.83 23.40
C MET A 1 32.54 1.16 23.08
N ALA A 2 31.45 1.57 23.73
CA ALA A 2 30.13 1.02 23.46
C ALA A 2 29.58 1.66 22.17
N SER A 3 29.25 0.83 21.18
CA SER A 3 28.59 1.30 19.96
C SER A 3 27.16 1.66 20.32
N SER A 4 26.83 2.95 20.28
CA SER A 4 25.45 3.43 20.46
C SER A 4 24.63 2.93 19.27
N GLN A 5 23.79 1.92 19.49
CA GLN A 5 22.79 1.53 18.51
C GLN A 5 21.76 2.66 18.48
N ASN A 6 21.72 3.41 17.38
CA ASN A 6 20.61 4.31 17.11
C ASN A 6 19.39 3.41 16.88
N VAL A 7 18.52 3.32 17.87
CA VAL A 7 17.25 2.63 17.73
C VAL A 7 16.33 3.59 17.00
N ASP A 8 16.27 3.47 15.68
CA ASP A 8 15.30 4.20 14.90
C ASP A 8 13.89 3.78 15.33
N ASN A 9 12.94 4.71 15.43
CA ASN A 9 11.54 4.39 15.73
C ASN A 9 10.74 4.33 14.43
N VAL A 10 9.83 3.35 14.32
CA VAL A 10 8.85 3.27 13.24
C VAL A 10 7.50 3.80 13.70
N THR A 11 6.84 4.55 12.85
CA THR A 11 5.44 4.97 13.03
C THR A 11 4.51 3.78 12.78
N VAL A 12 3.51 3.61 13.65
CA VAL A 12 2.46 2.61 13.51
C VAL A 12 1.18 3.31 13.06
N TYR A 13 0.60 2.81 11.97
CA TYR A 13 -0.63 3.31 11.39
C TYR A 13 -1.76 2.27 11.54
N GLU A 14 -2.99 2.74 11.71
CA GLU A 14 -4.21 1.94 11.62
C GLU A 14 -5.16 2.55 10.59
N ALA A 15 -6.12 1.73 10.12
CA ALA A 15 -7.16 2.20 9.21
C ALA A 15 -8.03 3.25 9.90
N SER A 16 -8.33 4.32 9.18
CA SER A 16 -9.23 5.39 9.64
C SER A 16 -10.26 5.72 8.56
N GLN A 17 -11.21 6.60 8.90
CA GLN A 17 -12.02 7.23 7.86
C GLN A 17 -11.11 7.95 6.86
N LEU A 18 -11.46 7.86 5.57
CA LEU A 18 -10.78 8.59 4.52
C LEU A 18 -11.12 10.08 4.63
N ASP A 19 -10.11 10.92 4.75
CA ASP A 19 -10.31 12.37 4.78
C ASP A 19 -10.54 12.92 3.35
N ASN A 20 -11.52 13.81 3.20
CA ASN A 20 -11.91 14.39 1.91
C ASN A 20 -10.78 15.20 1.26
N GLN A 21 -10.04 15.98 2.05
CA GLN A 21 -8.91 16.75 1.55
C GLN A 21 -7.79 15.81 1.08
N VAL A 22 -7.52 14.73 1.83
CA VAL A 22 -6.53 13.71 1.48
C VAL A 22 -6.87 13.03 0.15
N SER A 23 -8.10 12.54 -0.02
CA SER A 23 -8.49 11.90 -1.28
C SER A 23 -8.48 12.89 -2.45
N ARG A 24 -8.94 14.13 -2.26
CA ARG A 24 -8.89 15.15 -3.32
C ARG A 24 -7.45 15.48 -3.73
N GLN A 25 -6.53 15.60 -2.77
CA GLN A 25 -5.10 15.80 -3.05
C GLN A 25 -4.54 14.67 -3.92
N PHE A 26 -4.90 13.42 -3.62
CA PHE A 26 -4.50 12.27 -4.41
C PHE A 26 -5.07 12.31 -5.83
N LEU A 27 -6.38 12.55 -5.97
CA LEU A 27 -7.04 12.66 -7.29
C LEU A 27 -6.48 13.80 -8.14
N ASP A 28 -6.18 14.95 -7.52
CA ASP A 28 -5.58 16.08 -8.22
C ASP A 28 -4.12 15.80 -8.63
N CYS A 29 -3.39 15.02 -7.84
CA CYS A 29 -2.05 14.56 -8.21
C CYS A 29 -2.12 13.65 -9.44
N LEU A 30 -3.04 12.68 -9.44
CA LEU A 30 -3.25 11.75 -10.56
C LEU A 30 -3.60 12.46 -11.85
N LYS A 31 -4.50 13.46 -11.80
CA LYS A 31 -4.86 14.27 -12.98
C LYS A 31 -3.65 14.97 -13.61
N LYS A 32 -2.66 15.37 -12.81
CA LYS A 32 -1.44 16.03 -13.30
C LYS A 32 -0.46 15.09 -14.00
N THR A 33 -0.58 13.77 -13.78
CA THR A 33 0.24 12.78 -14.50
C THR A 33 -0.05 12.78 -16.01
N GLY A 34 -1.28 13.18 -16.41
CA GLY A 34 -1.73 13.12 -17.80
C GLY A 34 -2.00 11.71 -18.31
N ILE A 35 -1.91 10.70 -17.44
CA ILE A 35 -2.18 9.29 -17.76
C ILE A 35 -3.54 8.92 -17.18
N GLU A 36 -4.35 8.22 -17.97
CA GLU A 36 -5.62 7.69 -17.49
C GLU A 36 -5.39 6.39 -16.71
N TYR A 37 -5.96 6.35 -15.51
CA TYR A 37 -5.97 5.18 -14.64
C TYR A 37 -7.41 4.83 -14.26
N ASN A 38 -7.65 3.56 -13.99
CA ASN A 38 -8.88 3.08 -13.39
C ASN A 38 -8.65 2.72 -11.91
N PHE A 39 -9.74 2.64 -11.14
CA PHE A 39 -9.71 2.49 -9.70
C PHE A 39 -10.75 1.50 -9.23
N TYR A 40 -10.38 0.68 -8.26
CA TYR A 40 -11.32 -0.05 -7.43
C TYR A 40 -10.89 0.05 -5.96
N VAL A 41 -11.78 -0.33 -5.06
CA VAL A 41 -11.45 -0.49 -3.64
C VAL A 41 -11.43 -1.97 -3.32
N ASP A 42 -10.30 -2.45 -2.81
CA ASP A 42 -10.13 -3.83 -2.41
C ASP A 42 -10.65 -4.07 -0.98
N GLU A 43 -10.80 -5.35 -0.63
CA GLU A 43 -11.03 -5.79 0.73
C GLU A 43 -10.02 -5.17 1.70
N GLY A 44 -10.51 -4.69 2.85
CA GLY A 44 -9.68 -3.92 3.79
C GLY A 44 -9.53 -2.44 3.44
N GLY A 45 -10.26 -1.94 2.44
CA GLY A 45 -10.38 -0.51 2.13
C GLY A 45 -9.17 0.07 1.41
N VAL A 46 -8.43 -0.74 0.66
CA VAL A 46 -7.29 -0.28 -0.15
C VAL A 46 -7.81 0.31 -1.45
N THR A 47 -7.56 1.59 -1.72
CA THR A 47 -7.80 2.15 -3.06
C THR A 47 -6.69 1.68 -4.01
N VAL A 48 -7.04 0.87 -5.00
CA VAL A 48 -6.07 0.33 -5.96
C VAL A 48 -6.17 1.10 -7.27
N VAL A 49 -5.03 1.60 -7.73
CA VAL A 49 -4.86 2.25 -9.03
C VAL A 49 -4.37 1.24 -10.05
N VAL A 50 -5.06 1.13 -11.17
CA VAL A 50 -4.65 0.26 -12.27
C VAL A 50 -4.58 1.02 -13.59
N PRO A 51 -3.66 0.67 -14.51
CA PRO A 51 -3.69 1.19 -15.87
C PRO A 51 -5.05 1.01 -16.55
N ALA A 52 -5.50 2.01 -17.32
CA ALA A 52 -6.74 1.89 -18.10
C ALA A 52 -6.60 0.88 -19.27
N GLU A 53 -5.39 0.74 -19.80
CA GLU A 53 -5.03 -0.25 -20.83
C GLU A 53 -4.40 -1.49 -20.20
N ARG A 54 -4.45 -2.64 -20.89
CA ARG A 54 -3.78 -3.87 -20.43
C ARG A 54 -2.26 -3.75 -20.51
N ARG A 55 -1.59 -3.43 -19.40
CA ARG A 55 -0.13 -3.23 -19.35
C ARG A 55 0.45 -3.37 -17.93
N GLU A 56 1.77 -3.49 -17.88
CA GLU A 56 2.51 -3.37 -16.62
C GLU A 56 2.56 -1.91 -16.15
N ILE A 57 2.67 -1.74 -14.83
CA ILE A 57 3.09 -0.49 -14.22
C ILE A 57 4.60 -0.34 -14.36
N ASP A 58 5.03 0.82 -14.85
CA ASP A 58 6.42 1.18 -15.05
C ASP A 58 6.78 2.43 -14.22
N PHE A 59 7.19 2.20 -12.98
CA PHE A 59 7.55 3.27 -12.04
C PHE A 59 8.88 3.97 -12.36
N ASP A 60 9.73 3.36 -13.19
CA ASP A 60 10.99 3.97 -13.65
C ASP A 60 10.80 4.78 -14.95
N GLY A 61 9.67 4.59 -15.64
CA GLY A 61 9.29 5.35 -16.82
C GLY A 61 7.98 6.10 -16.64
N LYS A 62 6.95 5.71 -17.40
CA LYS A 62 5.75 6.57 -17.56
C LYS A 62 4.90 6.72 -16.30
N ASP A 63 4.92 5.74 -15.39
CA ASP A 63 4.16 5.78 -14.14
C ASP A 63 4.97 6.35 -12.97
N GLN A 64 6.14 6.97 -13.23
CA GLN A 64 6.95 7.60 -12.19
C GLN A 64 6.17 8.67 -11.41
N GLU A 65 5.34 9.47 -12.08
CA GLU A 65 4.51 10.48 -11.41
C GLU A 65 3.39 9.84 -10.57
N LEU A 66 2.84 8.69 -10.99
CA LEU A 66 1.91 7.91 -10.17
C LEU A 66 2.58 7.47 -8.87
N LEU A 67 3.82 6.96 -8.93
CA LEU A 67 4.57 6.58 -7.73
C LEU A 67 4.75 7.76 -6.78
N LYS A 68 5.07 8.96 -7.29
CA LYS A 68 5.18 10.18 -6.49
C LYS A 68 3.87 10.54 -5.81
N CYS A 69 2.74 10.43 -6.52
CA CYS A 69 1.42 10.67 -5.95
C CYS A 69 1.08 9.70 -4.82
N ILE A 70 1.41 8.41 -4.98
CA ILE A 70 1.21 7.38 -3.97
C ILE A 70 2.07 7.68 -2.73
N ILE A 71 3.38 7.93 -2.92
CA ILE A 71 4.29 8.24 -1.81
C ILE A 71 3.83 9.45 -1.00
N ALA A 72 3.34 10.50 -1.66
CA ALA A 72 2.89 11.74 -1.01
C ALA A 72 1.64 11.58 -0.12
N ILE A 73 0.89 10.49 -0.29
CA ILE A 73 -0.37 10.25 0.43
C ILE A 73 -0.36 8.95 1.25
N ASN A 74 0.64 8.09 1.09
CA ASN A 74 0.67 6.73 1.66
C ASN A 74 0.65 6.69 3.20
N ASP A 75 1.00 7.79 3.87
CA ASP A 75 0.92 7.93 5.33
C ASP A 75 -0.47 8.33 5.83
N ARG A 76 -1.37 8.74 4.92
CA ARG A 76 -2.71 9.27 5.23
C ARG A 76 -3.85 8.52 4.53
N MET A 77 -3.54 7.77 3.48
CA MET A 77 -4.49 7.01 2.68
C MET A 77 -3.97 5.60 2.42
N ASN A 78 -4.88 4.62 2.42
CA ASN A 78 -4.56 3.25 2.04
C ASN A 78 -4.66 3.09 0.53
N VAL A 79 -3.52 3.17 -0.15
CA VAL A 79 -3.43 3.18 -1.61
C VAL A 79 -2.37 2.21 -2.09
N ALA A 80 -2.67 1.52 -3.19
CA ALA A 80 -1.75 0.66 -3.91
C ALA A 80 -1.89 0.89 -5.41
N ALA A 81 -0.96 0.34 -6.18
CA ALA A 81 -1.11 0.27 -7.63
C ALA A 81 -0.76 -1.12 -8.13
N GLU A 82 -1.46 -1.54 -9.19
CA GLU A 82 -1.36 -2.89 -9.74
C GLU A 82 -1.35 -2.87 -11.27
N SER A 83 -0.59 -3.79 -11.88
CA SER A 83 -0.58 -4.02 -13.33
C SER A 83 -1.86 -4.72 -13.80
N THR A 84 -2.28 -4.47 -15.03
CA THR A 84 -3.48 -5.10 -15.63
C THR A 84 -3.15 -6.24 -16.58
N VAL A 85 -1.90 -6.73 -16.59
CA VAL A 85 -1.46 -7.83 -17.48
C VAL A 85 -2.06 -9.18 -17.10
N GLU A 86 -2.45 -9.35 -15.84
CA GLU A 86 -3.16 -10.53 -15.35
C GLU A 86 -4.67 -10.26 -15.38
N ASP A 87 -5.46 -11.30 -15.64
CA ASP A 87 -6.91 -11.19 -15.63
C ASP A 87 -7.44 -11.24 -14.19
N ASP A 88 -7.92 -10.10 -13.68
CA ASP A 88 -8.67 -10.00 -12.42
C ASP A 88 -10.08 -9.43 -12.68
N ASP A 89 -11.09 -10.06 -12.07
CA ASP A 89 -12.47 -9.57 -12.13
C ASP A 89 -12.65 -8.19 -11.50
N LYS A 90 -11.80 -7.81 -10.53
CA LYS A 90 -11.79 -6.47 -9.92
C LYS A 90 -11.43 -5.39 -10.94
N HIS A 91 -10.57 -5.70 -11.91
CA HIS A 91 -10.21 -4.75 -12.97
C HIS A 91 -11.42 -4.42 -13.86
N LYS A 92 -12.38 -5.36 -14.02
CA LYS A 92 -13.60 -5.15 -14.82
C LYS A 92 -14.58 -4.18 -14.17
N ASN A 93 -14.55 -4.08 -12.84
CA ASN A 93 -15.39 -3.18 -12.05
C ASN A 93 -14.69 -1.85 -11.73
N ALA A 94 -13.45 -1.67 -12.19
CA ALA A 94 -12.68 -0.47 -11.93
C ALA A 94 -13.28 0.72 -12.71
N ILE A 95 -13.31 1.89 -12.07
CA ILE A 95 -13.86 3.11 -12.65
C ILE A 95 -12.74 4.08 -13.06
N SER A 96 -12.95 4.86 -14.12
CA SER A 96 -11.96 5.85 -14.57
C SER A 96 -11.71 6.94 -13.52
N SER A 97 -10.45 7.39 -13.42
CA SER A 97 -10.03 8.57 -12.63
C SER A 97 -10.89 9.81 -12.89
N ASN A 98 -11.47 9.92 -14.09
CA ASN A 98 -12.28 11.09 -14.48
C ASN A 98 -13.64 11.13 -13.80
N SER A 99 -14.17 9.97 -13.41
CA SER A 99 -15.46 9.81 -12.72
C SER A 99 -15.31 9.61 -11.22
N LEU A 100 -14.08 9.43 -10.74
CA LEU A 100 -13.77 9.13 -9.35
C LEU A 100 -13.97 10.37 -8.46
N THR A 101 -14.75 10.21 -7.39
CA THR A 101 -14.98 11.24 -6.38
C THR A 101 -14.63 10.74 -4.98
N HIS A 102 -14.57 11.64 -4.02
CA HIS A 102 -14.40 11.26 -2.62
C HIS A 102 -15.58 10.43 -2.13
N GLU A 103 -16.79 10.84 -2.47
CA GLU A 103 -18.04 10.18 -2.07
C GLU A 103 -18.09 8.75 -2.60
N TRP A 104 -17.67 8.53 -3.86
CA TRP A 104 -17.56 7.18 -4.40
C TRP A 104 -16.55 6.33 -3.62
N LEU A 105 -15.37 6.89 -3.28
CA LEU A 105 -14.36 6.19 -2.49
C LEU A 105 -14.90 5.80 -1.10
N GLU A 106 -15.60 6.70 -0.42
CA GLU A 106 -16.25 6.39 0.86
C GLU A 106 -17.33 5.31 0.73
N GLU A 107 -18.18 5.40 -0.29
CA GLU A 107 -19.23 4.39 -0.57
C GLU A 107 -18.65 3.00 -0.85
N GLN A 108 -17.50 2.93 -1.51
CA GLN A 108 -16.78 1.67 -1.75
C GLN A 108 -15.96 1.19 -0.54
N GLY A 109 -15.92 1.94 0.56
CA GLY A 109 -15.22 1.56 1.78
C GLY A 109 -13.72 1.85 1.77
N ALA A 110 -13.24 2.79 0.95
CA ALA A 110 -11.85 3.22 0.97
C ALA A 110 -11.46 3.77 2.35
N SER A 111 -10.24 3.50 2.78
CA SER A 111 -9.75 3.84 4.11
C SER A 111 -8.62 4.87 4.09
N GLY A 112 -8.65 5.75 5.07
CA GLY A 112 -7.53 6.57 5.47
C GLY A 112 -6.55 5.80 6.36
N LYS A 113 -5.48 6.49 6.78
CA LYS A 113 -4.56 6.01 7.81
C LYS A 113 -4.40 7.07 8.89
N SER A 114 -4.37 6.63 10.14
CA SER A 114 -4.06 7.49 11.29
C SER A 114 -2.89 6.92 12.09
N VAL A 115 -2.08 7.82 12.69
CA VAL A 115 -0.97 7.41 13.56
C VAL A 115 -1.53 7.00 14.92
N VAL A 116 -1.26 5.77 15.32
CA VAL A 116 -1.66 5.24 16.64
C VAL A 116 -0.50 5.08 17.61
N GLY A 117 0.73 5.25 17.13
CA GLY A 117 1.90 5.24 17.99
C GLY A 117 3.21 5.10 17.25
N THR A 118 4.26 4.82 18.02
CA THR A 118 5.59 4.48 17.50
C THR A 118 6.11 3.25 18.23
N ARG A 119 6.99 2.49 17.58
CA ARG A 119 7.73 1.42 18.24
C ARG A 119 9.18 1.38 17.75
N PRO A 120 10.11 0.79 18.52
CA PRO A 120 11.47 0.55 18.05
C PRO A 120 11.50 -0.22 16.72
N ALA A 121 12.25 0.27 15.74
CA ALA A 121 12.56 -0.47 14.54
C ALA A 121 13.26 -1.78 14.92
N ARG A 122 12.81 -2.90 14.36
CA ARG A 122 13.50 -4.17 14.56
C ARG A 122 14.82 -4.11 13.79
N THR A 123 15.94 -4.14 14.51
CA THR A 123 17.24 -4.36 13.89
C THR A 123 17.28 -5.80 13.37
N VAL A 124 17.10 -5.97 12.05
CA VAL A 124 17.40 -7.24 11.40
C VAL A 124 18.91 -7.36 11.37
N LEU A 125 19.49 -8.09 12.33
CA LEU A 125 20.87 -8.52 12.23
C LEU A 125 20.95 -9.42 11.00
N SER A 126 21.57 -8.91 9.92
CA SER A 126 21.88 -9.70 8.72
C SER A 126 22.92 -10.76 9.11
N SER A 127 22.47 -11.89 9.65
CA SER A 127 23.27 -13.10 9.63
C SER A 127 23.32 -13.54 8.17
N ARG A 128 24.49 -13.38 7.55
CA ARG A 128 24.77 -13.90 6.21
C ARG A 128 24.25 -15.33 6.12
N PHE A 129 23.18 -15.54 5.34
CA PHE A 129 22.74 -16.87 4.98
C PHE A 129 23.75 -17.45 3.98
N SER A 130 24.85 -17.99 4.50
CA SER A 130 25.54 -19.06 3.82
C SER A 130 24.65 -20.28 3.94
N GLY A 131 24.05 -20.68 2.82
CA GLY A 131 23.08 -21.77 2.79
C GLY A 131 23.62 -23.07 3.37
N ILE A 132 22.70 -23.85 3.96
CA ILE A 132 22.52 -25.29 3.78
C ILE A 132 21.06 -25.56 4.19
N ALA A 133 20.30 -26.16 3.28
CA ALA A 133 18.99 -26.71 3.56
C ALA A 133 19.09 -27.80 4.64
N SER A 134 18.21 -27.79 5.63
CA SER A 134 17.82 -28.99 6.37
C SER A 134 16.46 -28.76 7.03
N SER A 135 15.50 -29.56 6.56
CA SER A 135 14.23 -29.90 7.17
C SER A 135 14.39 -30.54 8.54
N SER A 136 13.35 -30.41 9.39
CA SER A 136 12.81 -31.38 10.40
C SER A 136 12.33 -30.63 11.67
N ILE A 137 11.03 -30.45 11.91
CA ILE A 137 10.05 -31.34 12.61
C ILE A 137 9.97 -31.12 14.15
N SER A 138 8.70 -31.03 14.59
CA SER A 138 8.11 -31.36 15.91
C SER A 138 8.16 -30.37 17.07
N GLY A 139 6.96 -29.98 17.49
CA GLY A 139 6.41 -30.43 18.77
C GLY A 139 6.28 -29.36 19.84
N GLN A 140 5.06 -28.86 20.05
CA GLN A 140 4.66 -28.42 21.39
C GLN A 140 3.33 -29.05 21.81
N GLU A 141 3.50 -29.80 22.89
CA GLU A 141 2.61 -30.62 23.69
C GLU A 141 1.63 -29.74 24.49
N LEU A 142 0.39 -30.22 24.59
CA LEU A 142 -0.64 -29.76 25.52
C LEU A 142 -0.21 -30.09 26.96
N GLN A 143 -0.29 -29.12 27.88
CA GLN A 143 -0.20 -29.42 29.31
C GLN A 143 -1.40 -28.87 30.07
N ASN A 144 -2.13 -29.84 30.63
CA ASN A 144 -3.33 -29.73 31.44
C ASN A 144 -3.13 -28.89 32.70
N LYS A 145 -4.23 -28.29 33.15
CA LYS A 145 -4.59 -28.28 34.56
C LYS A 145 -6.07 -28.60 34.71
#